data_AF-H3G554-F1
#
_entry.id   AF-H3G554-F1
#
_cell.length_a   1.000
_cell.length_b   1.000
_cell.length_c   1.000
_cell.angle_alpha   90.00
_cell.angle_beta   90.00
_cell.angle_gamma   90.00
#
_symmetry.space_group_name_H-M   'P 1'
#
loop_
_entity.id
_entity.type
_entity.pdbx_description
1 polymer ?
#
loop_
_entity_poly.entity_id
_entity_poly.type
_entity_poly.pdbx_seq_one_letter_code
_entity_poly.pdbx_strand_id
1 'polypeptide(L)'
;RFCVDYRALNSVTKKDVYPLPRIDETLEALGGAQLFTTLDLRSGYWQISVAPEDRDKTAFTTKQGLYRFIRMPFGLMNAPSTFQRMMNGVLRGLTWTTCLVYLDDIIVYTRGGIERHVLELATVLERLSTAGLTLKLKKCVF
;
A
#
# COMPACT_ATOMS: atom_id res chain seq x y z
N ARG A 1 -9.31 11.21 16.37
CA ARG A 1 -8.23 10.76 15.47
C ARG A 1 -7.08 11.74 15.64
N PHE A 2 -5.88 11.28 15.98
CA PHE A 2 -4.70 12.14 16.09
C PHE A 2 -4.21 12.53 14.69
N CYS A 3 -3.85 13.80 14.49
CA CYS A 3 -3.36 14.31 13.21
C CYS A 3 -2.25 15.32 13.47
N VAL A 4 -1.14 15.22 12.75
CA VAL A 4 -0.04 16.18 12.77
C VAL A 4 -0.12 17.04 11.52
N ASP A 5 -0.02 18.36 11.69
CA ASP A 5 -0.03 19.28 10.56
C ASP A 5 1.36 19.38 9.91
N TYR A 6 1.56 18.56 8.86
CA TYR A 6 2.79 18.56 8.08
C TYR A 6 2.79 19.55 6.91
N ARG A 7 1.85 20.52 6.81
CA ARG A 7 1.78 21.43 5.65
C ARG A 7 3.09 22.18 5.37
N ALA A 8 3.75 22.68 6.42
CA ALA A 8 5.03 23.40 6.28
C ALA A 8 6.19 22.46 5.89
N LEU A 9 6.22 21.24 6.41
CA LEU A 9 7.19 20.23 5.99
C LEU A 9 6.98 19.84 4.52
N ASN A 10 5.71 19.63 4.15
CA ASN A 10 5.33 19.22 2.81
C ASN A 10 5.66 20.28 1.75
N SER A 11 5.63 21.57 2.08
CA SER A 11 5.95 22.64 1.12
C SER A 11 7.44 22.70 0.76
N VAL A 12 8.32 22.27 1.66
CA VAL A 12 9.78 22.22 1.43
C VAL A 12 10.27 20.84 1.01
N THR A 13 9.41 19.83 1.05
CA THR A 13 9.75 18.45 0.64
C THR A 13 9.71 18.34 -0.88
N LYS A 14 10.75 17.74 -1.48
CA LYS A 14 10.76 17.42 -2.90
C LYS A 14 9.66 16.40 -3.21
N LYS A 15 8.75 16.76 -4.11
CA LYS A 15 7.64 15.90 -4.55
C LYS A 15 8.17 14.67 -5.28
N ASP A 16 7.73 13.49 -4.83
CA ASP A 16 7.91 12.23 -5.54
C ASP A 16 6.65 11.90 -6.32
N VAL A 17 6.69 12.10 -7.64
CA VAL A 17 5.58 11.79 -8.55
C VAL A 17 5.75 10.37 -9.06
N TYR A 18 5.41 9.41 -8.21
CA TYR A 18 5.40 8.00 -8.59
C TYR A 18 4.07 7.67 -9.31
N PRO A 19 4.11 6.97 -10.47
CA PRO A 19 2.90 6.70 -11.23
C PRO A 19 1.96 5.78 -10.44
N LEU A 20 0.72 6.24 -10.26
CA LEU A 20 -0.38 5.40 -9.81
C LEU A 20 -1.05 4.78 -11.05
N PRO A 21 -1.49 3.52 -10.98
CA PRO A 21 -2.21 2.90 -12.09
C PRO A 21 -3.48 3.69 -12.41
N ARG A 22 -3.76 3.89 -13.70
CA ARG A 22 -4.98 4.58 -14.13
C ARG A 22 -6.17 3.66 -13.96
N ILE A 23 -7.31 4.22 -13.55
CA ILE A 23 -8.55 3.45 -13.34
C ILE A 23 -8.95 2.71 -14.61
N ASP A 24 -8.87 3.36 -15.77
CA ASP A 24 -9.26 2.77 -17.06
C ASP A 24 -8.41 1.53 -17.41
N GLU A 25 -7.09 1.64 -17.27
CA GLU A 25 -6.14 0.51 -17.47
C GLU A 25 -6.42 -0.63 -16.48
N THR A 26 -6.78 -0.27 -15.23
CA THR A 26 -7.11 -1.22 -14.17
C THR A 26 -8.37 -2.01 -14.54
N LEU A 27 -9.42 -1.33 -15.04
CA LEU A 27 -10.67 -1.96 -15.45
C LEU A 27 -10.50 -2.86 -16.69
N GLU A 28 -9.69 -2.44 -17.66
CA GLU A 28 -9.38 -3.25 -18.84
C GLU A 28 -8.67 -4.55 -18.47
N ALA A 29 -7.71 -4.51 -17.54
CA ALA A 29 -7.02 -5.70 -17.06
C ALA A 29 -7.96 -6.72 -16.40
N LEU A 30 -9.01 -6.25 -15.70
CA LEU A 30 -10.04 -7.09 -15.08
C LEU A 30 -11.01 -7.72 -16.10
N GLY A 31 -11.01 -7.24 -17.35
CA GLY A 31 -11.85 -7.78 -18.41
C GLY A 31 -11.68 -9.29 -18.57
N GLY A 32 -12.79 -10.02 -18.60
CA GLY A 32 -12.82 -11.48 -18.77
C GLY A 32 -12.44 -12.29 -17.53
N ALA A 33 -12.12 -11.67 -16.40
CA ALA A 33 -11.98 -12.38 -15.13
C ALA A 33 -13.37 -12.75 -14.56
N GLN A 34 -13.45 -13.92 -13.93
CA GLN A 34 -14.69 -14.47 -13.38
C GLN A 34 -14.68 -14.50 -11.86
N LEU A 35 -13.49 -14.52 -11.26
CA LEU A 35 -13.29 -14.61 -9.82
C LEU A 35 -12.43 -13.44 -9.36
N PHE A 36 -12.83 -12.85 -8.24
CA PHE A 36 -12.19 -11.69 -7.65
C PHE A 36 -12.08 -11.88 -6.14
N THR A 37 -10.90 -11.60 -5.61
CA THR A 37 -10.64 -11.46 -4.17
C THR A 37 -10.11 -10.05 -3.94
N THR A 38 -10.71 -9.32 -2.99
CA THR A 38 -10.22 -7.99 -2.59
C THR A 38 -9.54 -8.06 -1.23
N LEU A 39 -8.32 -7.55 -1.13
CA LEU A 39 -7.52 -7.54 0.09
C LEU A 39 -7.22 -6.09 0.49
N ASP A 40 -7.38 -5.77 1.78
CA ASP A 40 -7.08 -4.45 2.37
C ASP A 40 -5.93 -4.61 3.38
N LEU A 41 -4.89 -3.80 3.23
CA LEU A 41 -3.76 -3.77 4.15
C LEU A 41 -4.12 -3.07 5.47
N ARG A 42 -3.68 -3.65 6.59
CA ARG A 42 -3.93 -3.07 7.92
C ARG A 42 -3.09 -1.82 8.12
N SER A 43 -3.73 -0.65 8.23
CA SER A 43 -3.04 0.60 8.54
C SER A 43 -1.81 0.82 7.65
N GLY A 44 -1.96 0.69 6.32
CA GLY A 44 -0.86 0.49 5.37
C GLY A 44 0.38 1.32 5.65
N TYR A 45 0.25 2.65 5.72
CA TYR A 45 1.40 3.54 5.97
C TYR A 45 2.19 3.18 7.24
N TRP A 46 1.54 2.76 8.32
CA TRP A 46 2.21 2.41 9.58
C TRP A 46 3.04 1.12 9.50
N GLN A 47 2.89 0.34 8.43
CA GLN A 47 3.72 -0.84 8.17
C GLN A 47 5.08 -0.44 7.57
N ILE A 48 5.21 0.77 7.01
CA ILE A 48 6.45 1.27 6.42
C ILE A 48 7.28 1.99 7.48
N SER A 49 8.56 1.66 7.58
CA SER A 49 9.52 2.36 8.45
C SER A 49 9.95 3.70 7.83
N VAL A 50 10.10 4.72 8.68
CA VAL A 50 10.79 5.96 8.29
C VAL A 50 12.29 5.72 8.40
N ALA A 51 13.02 6.09 7.35
CA ALA A 51 14.48 6.03 7.31
C ALA A 51 15.07 6.76 8.54
N PRO A 52 16.06 6.19 9.26
CA PRO A 52 16.58 6.77 10.50
C PRO A 52 16.93 8.27 10.40
N GLU A 53 17.54 8.68 9.29
CA GLU A 53 17.95 10.05 8.96
C GLU A 53 16.78 11.02 8.73
N ASP A 54 15.60 10.50 8.41
CA ASP A 54 14.39 11.30 8.13
C ASP A 54 13.44 11.36 9.32
N ARG A 55 13.66 10.59 10.40
CA ARG A 55 12.74 10.53 11.55
C ARG A 55 12.53 11.87 12.20
N ASP A 56 13.57 12.69 12.33
CA ASP A 56 13.48 14.00 12.98
C ASP A 56 12.62 14.98 12.19
N LYS A 57 12.50 14.81 10.87
CA LYS A 57 11.58 15.60 10.02
C LYS A 57 10.12 15.32 10.38
N THR A 58 9.83 14.15 10.94
CA THR A 58 8.47 13.75 11.36
C THR A 58 8.13 14.19 12.78
N ALA A 59 9.01 14.93 13.46
CA ALA A 59 8.82 15.31 14.84
C ALA A 59 7.56 16.18 15.05
N PHE A 60 6.91 16.00 16.19
CA PHE A 60 5.72 16.74 16.60
C PHE A 60 5.73 16.98 18.11
N THR A 61 5.16 18.11 18.52
CA THR A 61 5.10 18.50 19.92
C THR A 61 3.73 18.21 20.51
N THR A 62 3.71 17.70 21.73
CA THR A 62 2.52 17.56 22.56
C THR A 62 2.73 18.31 23.88
N LYS A 63 1.70 18.38 24.73
CA LYS A 63 1.84 18.92 26.10
C LYS A 63 2.86 18.15 26.96
N GLN A 64 3.22 16.93 26.57
CA GLN A 64 4.11 16.05 27.31
C GLN A 64 5.55 16.01 26.75
N GLY A 65 5.80 16.66 25.61
CA GLY A 65 7.13 16.72 25.02
C GLY A 65 7.14 16.58 23.50
N LEU A 66 8.36 16.48 22.97
CA LEU A 66 8.65 16.27 21.55
C LEU A 66 8.77 14.78 21.26
N TYR A 67 8.01 14.33 20.27
CA TYR A 67 8.03 12.95 19.79
C TYR A 67 8.33 12.94 18.29
N ARG A 68 8.77 11.79 17.78
CA ARG A 68 9.00 11.57 16.35
C ARG A 68 8.47 10.20 15.95
N PHE A 69 8.14 10.04 14.67
CA PHE A 69 7.67 8.76 14.16
C PHE A 69 8.82 7.87 13.70
N ILE A 70 8.70 6.57 13.99
CA ILE A 70 9.58 5.52 13.45
C ILE A 70 8.92 4.78 12.28
N ARG A 71 7.60 4.92 12.12
CA ARG A 71 6.77 4.38 11.04
C ARG A 71 6.09 5.52 10.31
N MET A 72 5.80 5.36 9.03
CA MET A 72 5.33 6.45 8.18
C MET A 72 3.97 6.99 8.67
N PRO A 73 3.90 8.25 9.15
CA PRO A 73 2.67 8.82 9.63
C PRO A 73 1.79 9.29 8.46
N PHE A 74 0.49 9.46 8.75
CA PHE A 74 -0.42 10.15 7.83
C PHE A 74 -0.02 11.63 7.70
N GLY A 75 -0.28 12.21 6.52
CA GLY A 75 -0.09 13.63 6.25
C GLY A 75 1.24 13.98 5.57
N LEU A 76 2.18 13.04 5.42
CA LEU A 76 3.38 13.26 4.61
C LEU A 76 3.04 13.26 3.11
N MET A 77 3.59 14.23 2.37
CA MET A 77 3.33 14.43 0.95
C MET A 77 3.64 13.20 0.08
N ASN A 78 4.76 12.52 0.35
CA ASN A 78 5.23 11.40 -0.47
C ASN A 78 4.78 10.03 0.07
N ALA A 79 3.95 9.97 1.13
CA ALA A 79 3.52 8.68 1.69
C ALA A 79 2.81 7.77 0.67
N PRO A 80 1.87 8.27 -0.17
CA PRO A 80 1.23 7.44 -1.20
C PRO A 80 2.22 6.90 -2.23
N SER A 81 3.14 7.75 -2.72
CA SER A 81 4.16 7.38 -3.71
C SER A 81 5.11 6.30 -3.19
N THR A 82 5.60 6.46 -1.96
CA THR A 82 6.44 5.47 -1.28
C THR A 82 5.69 4.15 -1.13
N PHE A 83 4.42 4.20 -0.75
CA PHE A 83 3.60 3.00 -0.57
C PHE A 83 3.38 2.25 -1.87
N GLN A 84 2.95 2.95 -2.94
CA GLN A 84 2.74 2.33 -4.24
C GLN A 84 4.04 1.70 -4.78
N ARG A 85 5.17 2.41 -4.66
CA ARG A 85 6.48 1.88 -5.09
C ARG A 85 6.86 0.60 -4.36
N MET A 86 6.63 0.56 -3.04
CA MET A 86 6.87 -0.63 -2.24
C MET A 86 5.99 -1.79 -2.71
N MET A 87 4.69 -1.56 -2.88
CA MET A 87 3.75 -2.60 -3.32
C MET A 87 4.06 -3.12 -4.72
N ASN A 88 4.41 -2.24 -5.66
CA ASN A 88 4.86 -2.63 -7.00
C ASN A 88 6.14 -3.48 -6.95
N GLY A 89 7.01 -3.26 -5.95
CA GLY A 89 8.18 -4.08 -5.69
C GLY A 89 7.83 -5.47 -5.13
N VAL A 90 6.93 -5.51 -4.14
CA VAL A 90 6.48 -6.76 -3.47
C VAL A 90 5.75 -7.70 -4.44
N LEU A 91 4.86 -7.14 -5.28
CA LEU A 91 4.02 -7.88 -6.20
C LEU A 91 4.55 -7.88 -7.64
N ARG A 92 5.84 -7.55 -7.81
CA ARG A 92 6.51 -7.52 -9.12
C ARG A 92 6.35 -8.85 -9.84
N GLY A 93 5.86 -8.79 -11.08
CA GLY A 93 5.59 -9.97 -11.93
C GLY A 93 4.19 -10.57 -11.75
N LEU A 94 3.43 -10.16 -10.73
CA LEU A 94 2.02 -10.53 -10.52
C LEU A 94 1.07 -9.38 -10.88
N THR A 95 1.54 -8.15 -10.74
CA THR A 95 0.76 -6.97 -11.14
C THR A 95 0.43 -7.03 -12.63
N TRP A 96 -0.83 -6.74 -12.97
CA TRP A 96 -1.39 -6.78 -14.33
C TRP A 96 -1.55 -8.17 -14.95
N THR A 97 -1.17 -9.23 -14.24
CA THR A 97 -1.37 -10.62 -14.69
C THR A 97 -2.39 -11.34 -13.82
N THR A 98 -2.22 -11.29 -12.50
CA THR A 98 -3.08 -11.99 -11.53
C THR A 98 -3.57 -11.08 -10.40
N CYS A 99 -2.96 -9.90 -10.22
CA CYS A 99 -3.45 -8.91 -9.28
C CYS A 99 -3.27 -7.46 -9.76
N LEU A 100 -4.07 -6.57 -9.19
CA LEU A 100 -3.95 -5.12 -9.31
C LEU A 100 -3.76 -4.54 -7.93
N VAL A 101 -3.01 -3.45 -7.87
CA VAL A 101 -2.58 -2.82 -6.63
C VAL A 101 -2.81 -1.33 -6.75
N TYR A 102 -3.61 -0.78 -5.85
CA TYR A 102 -3.80 0.65 -5.70
C TYR A 102 -3.65 1.02 -4.24
N LEU A 103 -2.50 1.60 -3.88
CA LEU A 103 -2.15 1.88 -2.49
C LEU A 103 -2.40 0.65 -1.60
N ASP A 104 -3.29 0.78 -0.60
CA ASP A 104 -3.60 -0.25 0.39
C ASP A 104 -4.53 -1.36 -0.14
N ASP A 105 -5.14 -1.17 -1.31
CA ASP A 105 -6.11 -2.08 -1.91
C ASP A 105 -5.45 -2.98 -2.96
N ILE A 106 -5.69 -4.29 -2.83
CA ILE A 106 -5.21 -5.29 -3.78
C ILE A 106 -6.41 -6.07 -4.28
N ILE A 107 -6.53 -6.19 -5.60
CA ILE A 107 -7.55 -6.99 -6.26
C ILE A 107 -6.85 -8.16 -6.94
N VAL A 108 -7.07 -9.37 -6.44
CA VAL A 108 -6.65 -10.60 -7.12
C VAL A 108 -7.77 -11.01 -8.08
N TYR A 109 -7.45 -11.31 -9.32
CA TYR A 109 -8.43 -11.65 -10.34
C TYR A 109 -7.94 -12.80 -11.20
N THR A 110 -8.87 -13.69 -11.59
CA THR A 110 -8.52 -14.88 -12.37
C THR A 110 -9.47 -15.08 -13.54
N ARG A 111 -8.88 -15.35 -14.71
CA ARG A 111 -9.58 -15.80 -15.93
C ARG A 111 -9.54 -17.33 -15.97
N GLY A 112 -10.39 -17.98 -15.17
CA GLY A 112 -10.39 -19.44 -15.02
C GLY A 112 -11.17 -19.91 -13.81
N GLY A 113 -11.05 -21.21 -13.52
CA GLY A 113 -11.74 -21.86 -12.41
C GLY A 113 -11.15 -21.54 -11.04
N ILE A 114 -11.88 -21.96 -9.99
CA ILE A 114 -11.56 -21.70 -8.59
C ILE A 114 -10.18 -22.23 -8.17
N GLU A 115 -9.75 -23.38 -8.70
CA GLU A 115 -8.44 -23.98 -8.37
C GLU A 115 -7.28 -23.05 -8.73
N ARG A 116 -7.37 -22.40 -9.90
CA ARG A 116 -6.38 -21.42 -10.33
C ARG A 116 -6.43 -20.16 -9.47
N HIS A 117 -7.63 -19.70 -9.10
CA HIS A 117 -7.78 -18.52 -8.25
C HIS A 117 -7.15 -18.74 -6.87
N VAL A 118 -7.33 -19.93 -6.28
CA VAL A 118 -6.71 -20.30 -5.01
C VAL A 118 -5.18 -20.27 -5.11
N LEU A 119 -4.60 -20.79 -6.20
CA LEU A 119 -3.15 -20.77 -6.42
C LEU A 119 -2.60 -19.32 -6.58
N GLU A 120 -3.28 -18.49 -7.37
CA GLU A 120 -2.88 -17.10 -7.60
C GLU A 120 -3.00 -16.28 -6.31
N LEU A 121 -4.10 -16.46 -5.57
CA LEU A 121 -4.29 -15.85 -4.26
C LEU A 121 -3.21 -16.28 -3.26
N ALA A 122 -2.90 -17.57 -3.19
CA ALA A 122 -1.86 -18.08 -2.31
C ALA A 122 -0.50 -17.43 -2.61
N THR A 123 -0.16 -17.28 -3.90
CA THR A 123 1.07 -16.62 -4.34
C THR A 123 1.11 -15.15 -3.90
N VAL A 124 -0.01 -14.42 -4.04
CA VAL A 124 -0.11 -13.02 -3.57
C VAL A 124 0.06 -12.95 -2.05
N LEU A 125 -0.64 -13.80 -1.29
CA LEU A 125 -0.55 -13.83 0.17
C LEU A 125 0.87 -14.17 0.66
N GLU A 126 1.57 -15.08 -0.02
CA GLU A 126 2.96 -15.44 0.30
C GLU A 126 3.93 -14.27 0.09
N ARG A 127 3.76 -13.51 -1.00
CA ARG A 127 4.56 -12.28 -1.25
C ARG A 127 4.34 -11.24 -0.16
N LEU A 128 3.09 -11.00 0.23
CA LEU A 128 2.76 -10.07 1.29
C LEU A 128 3.36 -10.52 2.64
N SER A 129 3.23 -11.80 2.97
CA SER A 129 3.79 -12.39 4.19
C SER A 129 5.31 -12.26 4.24
N THR A 130 6.00 -12.56 3.13
CA THR A 130 7.47 -12.44 3.01
C THR A 130 7.94 -10.99 3.17
N ALA A 131 7.15 -10.03 2.68
CA ALA A 131 7.41 -8.60 2.86
C ALA A 131 7.07 -8.09 4.28
N GLY A 132 6.52 -8.94 5.16
CA GLY A 132 6.09 -8.57 6.50
C GLY A 132 4.83 -7.69 6.53
N LEU A 133 4.04 -7.71 5.44
CA LEU A 133 2.80 -6.95 5.33
C LEU A 133 1.62 -7.74 5.91
N THR A 134 0.74 -7.03 6.59
CA THR A 134 -0.41 -7.59 7.29
C THR A 134 -1.71 -7.07 6.72
N LEU A 135 -2.69 -7.97 6.60
CA LEU A 135 -4.03 -7.68 6.09
C LEU A 135 -5.02 -7.37 7.20
N LYS A 136 -6.04 -6.60 6.86
CA LYS A 136 -7.21 -6.36 7.70
C LYS A 136 -8.33 -7.31 7.26
N LEU A 137 -8.30 -8.53 7.78
CA LEU A 137 -9.23 -9.62 7.40
C LEU A 137 -10.71 -9.20 7.32
N LYS A 138 -11.20 -8.36 8.25
CA LYS A 138 -12.59 -7.87 8.27
C LYS A 138 -13.00 -7.06 7.02
N LYS A 139 -12.03 -6.59 6.25
CA LYS A 139 -12.24 -5.83 5.01
C LYS A 139 -11.84 -6.62 3.76
N CYS A 140 -11.23 -7.80 3.93
CA CYS A 140 -10.95 -8.68 2.82
C CYS A 140 -12.24 -9.40 2.40
N VAL A 141 -12.40 -9.63 1.10
CA VAL A 141 -13.49 -10.41 0.51
C VAL A 141 -12.84 -11.46 -0.38
N PHE A 142 -13.18 -12.72 -0.15
CA PHE A 142 -12.64 -13.90 -0.86
C PHE A 142 -13.74 -14.57 -1.67
#